data_AF-A0A412B4P9-F1
#
_entry.id   AF-A0A412B4P9-F1
#
_cell.length_a   1.000
_cell.length_b   1.000
_cell.length_c   1.000
_cell.angle_alpha   90.00
_cell.angle_beta   90.00
_cell.angle_gamma   90.00
#
_symmetry.space_group_name_H-M   'P 1'
#
loop_
_entity.id
_entity.type
_entity.pdbx_description
1 polymer ?
#
loop_
_entity_poly.entity_id
_entity_poly.type
_entity_poly.pdbx_seq_one_letter_code
_entity_poly.pdbx_strand_id
1 'polypeptide(L)'
;MEENMYCQNRISYRVQEGDSLYKLAKQFHTTVTELILLNSGVNPYNLQTGMRLTICPGEGYVDNNESTPSEGNTSIPIKTPVGGIVIIPGTTTQPGTTTQPETATRPGTTTQPGNNMGVDLRQRMRMAWLNHITLVKFYLISFFENLSSQNAWKDAVYKNAEEILAIFAQYYPASAMQRFRKLFMEHLRLTDEVAAGLKADPAFSGAAMENWYINAEEIASFLSRQTPAYNETELRKMFYDHLDMERQQMEAYLDGDYVTDIEIYLRSQQNMIELADFLTSGLLAR
;
A
#
# COMPACT_ATOMS: atom_id res chain seq x y z
N MET A 1 -10.87 10.53 -17.00
CA MET A 1 -11.74 9.77 -17.91
C MET A 1 -11.96 8.43 -17.24
N GLU A 2 -13.21 8.06 -17.00
CA GLU A 2 -13.58 6.79 -16.38
C GLU A 2 -13.73 5.73 -17.48
N GLU A 3 -12.61 5.11 -17.84
CA GLU A 3 -12.57 4.04 -18.83
C GLU A 3 -12.24 2.73 -18.11
N ASN A 4 -12.90 1.63 -18.50
CA ASN A 4 -12.86 0.29 -17.87
C ASN A 4 -13.72 0.02 -16.61
N MET A 5 -14.71 0.85 -16.24
CA MET A 5 -15.72 0.46 -15.21
C MET A 5 -16.77 -0.57 -15.72
N TYR A 6 -16.46 -1.35 -16.75
CA TYR A 6 -17.31 -2.42 -17.29
C TYR A 6 -16.53 -3.72 -17.43
N CYS A 7 -16.55 -4.51 -16.35
CA CYS A 7 -16.08 -5.88 -16.37
C CYS A 7 -16.86 -6.71 -17.41
N GLN A 8 -16.18 -7.14 -18.48
CA GLN A 8 -16.82 -7.87 -19.59
C GLN A 8 -17.05 -9.35 -19.30
N ASN A 9 -16.18 -9.98 -18.50
CA ASN A 9 -16.35 -11.36 -18.04
C ASN A 9 -16.28 -11.42 -16.51
N ARG A 10 -17.38 -11.83 -15.86
CA ARG A 10 -17.47 -11.98 -14.39
C ARG A 10 -17.56 -13.45 -14.04
N ILE A 11 -16.48 -14.00 -13.48
CA ILE A 11 -16.47 -15.37 -12.97
C ILE A 11 -16.90 -15.40 -11.51
N SER A 12 -17.55 -16.49 -11.09
CA SER A 12 -17.92 -16.71 -9.69
C SER A 12 -17.03 -17.78 -9.08
N TYR A 13 -15.89 -17.34 -8.55
CA TYR A 13 -14.90 -18.18 -7.91
C TYR A 13 -15.40 -18.71 -6.55
N ARG A 14 -14.98 -19.91 -6.16
CA ARG A 14 -15.21 -20.47 -4.82
C ARG A 14 -13.89 -20.55 -4.08
N VAL A 15 -13.81 -19.87 -2.93
CA VAL A 15 -12.65 -19.86 -2.03
C VAL A 15 -12.26 -21.30 -1.63
N GLN A 16 -10.99 -21.60 -1.77
CA GLN A 16 -10.31 -22.82 -1.32
C GLN A 16 -9.51 -22.57 -0.04
N GLU A 17 -9.00 -23.63 0.56
CA GLU A 17 -8.09 -23.55 1.69
C GLU A 17 -6.75 -22.91 1.28
N GLY A 18 -6.27 -21.94 2.05
CA GLY A 18 -5.02 -21.22 1.79
C GLY A 18 -5.12 -20.03 0.82
N ASP A 19 -6.31 -19.70 0.32
CA ASP A 19 -6.54 -18.49 -0.51
C ASP A 19 -6.37 -17.18 0.27
N SER A 20 -5.91 -16.15 -0.42
CA SER A 20 -6.02 -14.75 -0.01
C SER A 20 -6.39 -13.89 -1.21
N LEU A 21 -6.97 -12.70 -1.02
CA LEU A 21 -7.28 -11.85 -2.18
C LEU A 21 -6.02 -11.46 -2.97
N TYR A 22 -4.84 -11.43 -2.37
CA TYR A 22 -3.58 -11.24 -3.11
C TYR A 22 -3.24 -12.43 -4.02
N LYS A 23 -3.35 -13.67 -3.52
CA LYS A 23 -3.16 -14.88 -4.35
C LYS A 23 -4.15 -14.92 -5.50
N LEU A 24 -5.42 -14.60 -5.24
CA LEU A 24 -6.48 -14.53 -6.23
C LEU A 24 -6.27 -13.37 -7.22
N ALA A 25 -5.90 -12.18 -6.77
CA ALA A 25 -5.55 -11.03 -7.62
C ALA A 25 -4.45 -11.41 -8.62
N LYS A 26 -3.36 -12.02 -8.12
CA LYS A 26 -2.24 -12.53 -8.93
C LYS A 26 -2.68 -13.63 -9.90
N GLN A 27 -3.55 -14.55 -9.48
CA GLN A 27 -4.06 -15.66 -10.31
C GLN A 27 -4.99 -15.17 -11.43
N PHE A 28 -5.85 -14.19 -11.16
CA PHE A 28 -6.87 -13.69 -12.09
C PHE A 28 -6.47 -12.38 -12.79
N HIS A 29 -5.21 -11.96 -12.67
CA HIS A 29 -4.65 -10.74 -13.27
C HIS A 29 -5.40 -9.43 -12.90
N THR A 30 -6.06 -9.41 -11.74
CA THR A 30 -6.86 -8.28 -11.23
C THR A 30 -6.20 -7.65 -10.00
N THR A 31 -6.73 -6.56 -9.47
CA THR A 31 -6.27 -5.94 -8.23
C THR A 31 -7.06 -6.41 -7.02
N VAL A 32 -6.43 -6.42 -5.83
CA VAL A 32 -7.15 -6.67 -4.58
C VAL A 32 -8.27 -5.64 -4.35
N THR A 33 -8.06 -4.40 -4.76
CA THR A 33 -9.11 -3.36 -4.73
C THR A 33 -10.34 -3.72 -5.55
N GLU A 34 -10.18 -4.21 -6.78
CA GLU A 34 -11.32 -4.65 -7.61
C GLU A 34 -12.05 -5.82 -6.95
N LEU A 35 -11.31 -6.80 -6.41
CA LEU A 35 -11.90 -7.91 -5.66
C LEU A 35 -12.71 -7.43 -4.45
N ILE A 36 -12.24 -6.41 -3.71
CA ILE A 36 -12.98 -5.80 -2.60
C ILE A 36 -14.23 -5.07 -3.11
N LEU A 37 -14.09 -4.19 -4.10
CA LEU A 37 -15.19 -3.37 -4.63
C LEU A 37 -16.29 -4.19 -5.30
N LEU A 38 -15.95 -5.37 -5.85
CA LEU A 38 -16.91 -6.30 -6.45
C LEU A 38 -17.58 -7.24 -5.45
N ASN A 39 -17.09 -7.31 -4.21
CA ASN A 39 -17.58 -8.20 -3.15
C ASN A 39 -17.94 -7.44 -1.87
N SER A 40 -18.52 -6.24 -2.01
CA SER A 40 -19.03 -5.42 -0.91
C SER A 40 -19.79 -6.23 0.16
N GLY A 41 -19.22 -6.30 1.37
CA GLY A 41 -19.78 -7.05 2.50
C GLY A 41 -19.12 -8.42 2.78
N VAL A 42 -18.24 -8.90 1.90
CA VAL A 42 -17.26 -9.94 2.24
C VAL A 42 -16.16 -9.30 3.09
N ASN A 43 -15.79 -9.93 4.22
CA ASN A 43 -14.53 -9.60 4.89
C ASN A 43 -13.38 -10.08 3.97
N PRO A 44 -12.56 -9.18 3.39
CA PRO A 44 -11.59 -9.55 2.37
C PRO A 44 -10.45 -10.43 2.90
N TYR A 45 -10.27 -10.47 4.22
CA TYR A 45 -9.11 -11.02 4.90
C TYR A 45 -9.46 -12.21 5.80
N ASN A 46 -10.75 -12.58 5.84
CA ASN A 46 -11.32 -13.79 6.45
C ASN A 46 -12.11 -14.58 5.39
N LEU A 47 -11.42 -14.99 4.32
CA LEU A 47 -12.00 -15.75 3.22
C LEU A 47 -12.29 -17.20 3.67
N GLN A 48 -13.53 -17.47 4.04
CA GLN A 48 -13.96 -18.81 4.46
C GLN A 48 -14.00 -19.78 3.27
N THR A 49 -13.37 -20.95 3.40
CA THR A 49 -13.43 -22.03 2.41
C THR A 49 -14.88 -22.35 2.01
N GLY A 50 -15.17 -22.26 0.72
CA GLY A 50 -16.52 -22.43 0.18
C GLY A 50 -17.33 -21.14 -0.05
N MET A 51 -16.87 -19.99 0.45
CA MET A 51 -17.40 -18.67 0.11
C MET A 51 -17.33 -18.44 -1.42
N ARG A 52 -18.26 -17.66 -1.97
CA ARG A 52 -18.26 -17.27 -3.39
C ARG A 52 -17.81 -15.83 -3.56
N LEU A 53 -16.83 -15.60 -4.43
CA LEU A 53 -16.37 -14.28 -4.84
C LEU A 53 -16.77 -14.02 -6.29
N THR A 54 -17.21 -12.81 -6.58
CA THR A 54 -17.32 -12.26 -7.93
C THR A 54 -15.96 -11.70 -8.32
N ILE A 55 -15.29 -12.32 -9.28
CA ILE A 55 -14.00 -11.88 -9.78
C ILE A 55 -14.20 -11.27 -11.17
N CYS A 56 -13.51 -10.17 -11.45
CA CYS A 56 -13.30 -9.69 -12.80
C CYS A 56 -11.86 -9.99 -13.21
N PRO A 57 -11.59 -10.99 -14.07
CA PRO A 57 -10.23 -11.25 -14.49
C PRO A 57 -9.71 -10.12 -15.39
N GLY A 58 -8.42 -9.78 -15.22
CA GLY A 58 -7.74 -8.80 -16.05
C GLY A 58 -7.28 -9.34 -17.40
N GLU A 59 -6.65 -8.48 -18.19
CA GLU A 59 -6.16 -8.85 -19.53
C GLU A 59 -5.18 -10.04 -19.48
N GLY A 60 -5.30 -10.94 -20.46
CA GLY A 60 -4.47 -12.13 -20.57
C GLY A 60 -4.78 -13.26 -19.59
N TYR A 61 -5.78 -13.12 -18.70
CA TYR A 61 -6.29 -14.28 -17.96
C TYR A 61 -7.00 -15.26 -18.92
N VAL A 62 -6.80 -16.56 -18.72
CA VAL A 62 -7.47 -17.64 -19.46
C VAL A 62 -8.02 -18.68 -18.49
N ASP A 63 -9.32 -18.99 -18.58
CA ASP A 63 -9.93 -20.04 -17.77
C ASP A 63 -9.69 -21.40 -18.44
N ASN A 64 -8.82 -22.21 -17.84
CA ASN A 64 -8.48 -23.54 -18.32
C ASN A 64 -9.56 -24.61 -18.00
N ASN A 65 -10.66 -24.24 -17.32
CA ASN A 65 -11.76 -25.14 -16.97
C ASN A 65 -13.05 -24.89 -17.78
N GLU A 66 -13.14 -23.82 -18.58
CA GLU A 66 -14.36 -23.53 -19.34
C GLU A 66 -14.44 -24.42 -20.60
N SER A 67 -15.34 -25.41 -20.55
CA SER A 67 -15.60 -26.32 -21.68
C SER A 67 -16.20 -25.55 -22.87
N THR A 68 -15.47 -25.54 -23.98
CA THR A 68 -15.74 -24.75 -25.21
C THR A 68 -17.21 -24.69 -25.64
N PRO A 69 -17.80 -23.48 -25.80
CA PRO A 69 -18.92 -23.26 -26.71
C PRO A 69 -18.52 -23.57 -28.16
N SER A 70 -19.46 -24.08 -28.96
CA SER A 70 -19.21 -24.52 -30.35
C SER A 70 -18.83 -23.35 -31.28
N GLU A 71 -18.00 -23.66 -32.29
CA GLU A 71 -17.54 -22.72 -33.32
C GLU A 71 -18.69 -22.07 -34.12
N GLY A 72 -18.49 -20.80 -34.48
CA GLY A 72 -19.32 -20.05 -35.43
C GLY A 72 -18.46 -19.05 -36.21
N ASN A 73 -18.15 -19.37 -37.46
CA ASN A 73 -17.34 -18.55 -38.38
C ASN A 73 -17.92 -17.11 -38.53
N THR A 74 -17.17 -16.06 -38.87
CA THR A 74 -16.20 -16.01 -39.97
C THR A 74 -15.28 -14.77 -39.92
N SER A 75 -14.19 -14.80 -40.69
CA SER A 75 -13.44 -13.69 -41.31
C SER A 75 -12.37 -12.94 -40.50
N ILE A 76 -11.13 -13.19 -40.90
CA ILE A 76 -9.89 -12.47 -40.54
C ILE A 76 -9.66 -11.31 -41.53
N PRO A 77 -9.16 -10.15 -41.08
CA PRO A 77 -8.34 -9.27 -41.92
C PRO A 77 -6.90 -9.17 -41.39
N ILE A 78 -5.93 -9.63 -42.19
CA ILE A 78 -4.49 -9.57 -41.86
C ILE A 78 -3.97 -8.14 -42.01
N LYS A 79 -3.10 -7.69 -41.09
CA LYS A 79 -2.12 -6.62 -41.34
C LYS A 79 -0.72 -7.00 -40.84
N THR A 80 0.25 -6.88 -41.75
CA THR A 80 1.66 -7.25 -41.60
C THR A 80 2.45 -6.18 -40.82
N PRO A 81 3.46 -6.53 -40.00
CA PRO A 81 4.10 -5.59 -39.07
C PRO A 81 5.16 -4.66 -39.70
N VAL A 82 5.32 -3.50 -39.09
CA VAL A 82 6.43 -2.54 -39.26
C VAL A 82 6.70 -1.90 -37.88
N GLY A 83 7.92 -1.76 -37.39
CA GLY A 83 9.22 -2.24 -37.89
C GLY A 83 10.29 -2.11 -36.80
N GLY A 84 11.36 -2.90 -36.89
CA GLY A 84 12.43 -2.90 -35.86
C GLY A 84 13.38 -1.71 -35.97
N ILE A 85 13.87 -1.21 -34.83
CA ILE A 85 14.97 -0.24 -34.75
C ILE A 85 16.13 -0.85 -33.94
N VAL A 86 17.35 -0.59 -34.42
CA VAL A 86 18.61 -1.17 -33.97
C VAL A 86 18.99 -0.73 -32.55
N ILE A 87 19.45 -1.68 -31.72
CA ILE A 87 20.16 -1.38 -30.46
C ILE A 87 21.65 -1.21 -30.77
N ILE A 88 22.23 -0.08 -30.36
CA ILE A 88 23.68 0.20 -30.46
C ILE A 88 24.25 0.27 -29.03
N PRO A 89 25.18 -0.62 -28.63
CA PRO A 89 25.77 -0.60 -27.30
C PRO A 89 27.02 0.30 -27.21
N GLY A 90 27.01 1.27 -26.29
CA GLY A 90 28.15 2.13 -25.94
C GLY A 90 27.70 3.36 -25.13
N THR A 91 28.44 3.88 -24.15
CA THR A 91 29.75 3.44 -23.60
C THR A 91 29.85 3.85 -22.14
N THR A 92 30.47 3.00 -21.29
CA THR A 92 30.67 3.30 -19.86
C THR A 92 31.77 4.33 -19.65
N THR A 93 31.51 5.41 -18.91
CA THR A 93 32.56 6.39 -18.52
C THR A 93 32.31 7.05 -17.16
N GLN A 94 33.17 6.75 -16.19
CA GLN A 94 33.41 7.48 -14.94
C GLN A 94 34.77 7.02 -14.37
N PRO A 95 35.40 7.73 -13.41
CA PRO A 95 35.18 9.12 -12.99
C PRO A 95 36.42 10.02 -13.22
N GLY A 96 36.21 11.34 -13.29
CA GLY A 96 37.29 12.34 -13.33
C GLY A 96 37.24 13.27 -12.11
N THR A 97 38.29 13.27 -11.29
CA THR A 97 38.43 14.10 -10.08
C THR A 97 39.32 15.32 -10.33
N THR A 98 38.76 16.54 -10.21
CA THR A 98 39.58 17.73 -9.88
C THR A 98 38.79 18.86 -9.21
N THR A 99 39.31 19.30 -8.06
CA THR A 99 39.33 20.68 -7.50
C THR A 99 38.18 21.67 -7.73
N GLN A 100 37.61 22.09 -6.60
CA GLN A 100 36.87 23.34 -6.37
C GLN A 100 37.75 24.61 -6.56
N PRO A 101 37.18 25.69 -7.11
CA PRO A 101 37.56 27.08 -6.78
C PRO A 101 36.46 27.83 -5.99
N GLU A 102 36.76 29.06 -5.56
CA GLU A 102 36.02 29.78 -4.51
C GLU A 102 34.80 30.60 -4.96
N THR A 103 33.98 30.91 -3.96
CA THR A 103 32.95 31.95 -3.79
C THR A 103 32.76 32.99 -4.91
N ALA A 104 31.55 33.05 -5.47
CA ALA A 104 31.04 34.20 -6.22
C ALA A 104 29.66 34.62 -5.71
N THR A 105 29.59 35.76 -5.00
CA THR A 105 28.35 36.27 -4.39
C THR A 105 27.40 36.84 -5.45
N ARG A 106 26.33 36.10 -5.76
CA ARG A 106 25.26 36.56 -6.67
C ARG A 106 24.20 37.39 -5.90
N PRO A 107 23.78 38.57 -6.39
CA PRO A 107 22.75 39.38 -5.74
C PRO A 107 21.37 38.71 -5.67
N GLY A 108 20.53 39.23 -4.76
CA GLY A 108 19.28 38.62 -4.32
C GLY A 108 18.33 38.18 -5.42
N THR A 109 17.81 36.96 -5.28
CA THR A 109 16.56 36.53 -5.90
C THR A 109 15.49 36.56 -4.80
N THR A 110 14.42 37.33 -5.00
CA THR A 110 13.40 37.56 -3.97
C THR A 110 12.52 36.33 -3.79
N THR A 111 12.90 35.41 -2.90
CA THR A 111 12.12 34.19 -2.62
C THR A 111 10.74 34.55 -2.09
N GLN A 112 9.70 34.28 -2.87
CA GLN A 112 8.30 34.52 -2.53
C GLN A 112 7.90 33.64 -1.33
N PRO A 113 7.53 34.19 -0.15
CA PRO A 113 7.45 33.40 1.09
C PRO A 113 6.40 32.28 1.13
N GLY A 114 5.43 32.25 0.20
CA GLY A 114 4.31 31.31 0.22
C GLY A 114 4.65 29.86 -0.13
N ASN A 115 5.57 29.63 -1.09
CA ASN A 115 5.74 28.28 -1.66
C ASN A 115 6.51 27.31 -0.76
N ASN A 116 7.34 27.81 0.17
CA ASN A 116 8.24 26.95 0.94
C ASN A 116 7.50 26.08 1.98
N MET A 117 6.40 26.56 2.56
CA MET A 117 5.66 25.81 3.59
C MET A 117 4.96 24.54 3.04
N GLY A 118 4.47 24.59 1.80
CA GLY A 118 3.86 23.40 1.15
C GLY A 118 4.90 22.33 0.78
N VAL A 119 6.12 22.74 0.42
CA VAL A 119 7.24 21.83 0.15
C VAL A 119 7.76 21.21 1.45
N ASP A 120 7.94 22.01 2.49
CA ASP A 120 8.32 21.56 3.84
C ASP A 120 7.32 20.53 4.40
N LEU A 121 6.01 20.80 4.35
CA LEU A 121 4.99 19.85 4.82
C LEU A 121 5.08 18.53 4.05
N ARG A 122 5.21 18.56 2.73
CA ARG A 122 5.32 17.35 1.89
C ARG A 122 6.56 16.53 2.26
N GLN A 123 7.70 17.19 2.49
CA GLN A 123 8.93 16.53 2.91
C GLN A 123 8.81 15.94 4.32
N ARG A 124 8.25 16.67 5.29
CA ARG A 124 7.99 16.17 6.65
C ARG A 124 7.03 14.98 6.65
N MET A 125 5.95 15.04 5.89
CA MET A 125 4.98 13.94 5.76
C MET A 125 5.64 12.70 5.14
N ARG A 126 6.25 12.81 3.95
CA ARG A 126 6.93 11.68 3.29
C ARG A 126 7.98 11.04 4.20
N MET A 127 8.79 11.85 4.91
CA MET A 127 9.79 11.36 5.85
C MET A 127 9.16 10.64 7.05
N ALA A 128 8.10 11.19 7.65
CA ALA A 128 7.45 10.59 8.81
C ALA A 128 6.81 9.23 8.48
N TRP A 129 6.13 9.11 7.33
CA TRP A 129 5.49 7.86 6.88
C TRP A 129 6.49 6.84 6.32
N LEU A 130 7.57 7.24 5.64
CA LEU A 130 8.65 6.30 5.27
C LEU A 130 9.39 5.77 6.50
N ASN A 131 9.65 6.64 7.49
CA ASN A 131 10.21 6.19 8.78
C ASN A 131 9.26 5.19 9.47
N HIS A 132 7.94 5.35 9.34
CA HIS A 132 6.95 4.47 9.95
C HIS A 132 7.16 3.01 9.55
N ILE A 133 6.97 2.68 8.27
CA ILE A 133 7.15 1.31 7.76
C ILE A 133 8.59 0.81 7.91
N THR A 134 9.60 1.68 7.85
CA THR A 134 10.99 1.28 8.07
C THR A 134 11.19 0.79 9.52
N LEU A 135 10.64 1.51 10.49
CA LEU A 135 10.70 1.14 11.91
C LEU A 135 9.82 -0.08 12.22
N VAL A 136 8.64 -0.20 11.61
CA VAL A 136 7.76 -1.38 11.73
C VAL A 136 8.47 -2.61 11.16
N LYS A 137 9.11 -2.51 9.98
CA LYS A 137 9.87 -3.62 9.38
C LYS A 137 11.01 -4.10 10.27
N PHE A 138 11.79 -3.20 10.87
CA PHE A 138 12.84 -3.57 11.84
C PHE A 138 12.28 -4.12 13.17
N TYR A 139 11.12 -3.64 13.61
CA TYR A 139 10.41 -4.21 14.77
C TYR A 139 9.96 -5.64 14.48
N LEU A 140 9.25 -5.88 13.37
CA LEU A 140 8.72 -7.20 13.00
C LEU A 140 9.84 -8.24 12.81
N ILE A 141 10.92 -7.90 12.12
CA ILE A 141 12.12 -8.76 12.03
C ILE A 141 12.64 -9.08 13.43
N SER A 142 12.82 -8.06 14.29
CA SER A 142 13.30 -8.28 15.67
C SER A 142 12.34 -9.12 16.52
N PHE A 143 11.04 -9.02 16.28
CA PHE A 143 10.00 -9.80 16.97
C PHE A 143 9.95 -11.25 16.49
N PHE A 144 10.00 -11.50 15.18
CA PHE A 144 10.03 -12.85 14.61
C PHE A 144 11.30 -13.60 15.01
N GLU A 145 12.47 -12.99 14.86
CA GLU A 145 13.77 -13.54 15.29
C GLU A 145 13.98 -13.54 16.82
N ASN A 146 13.02 -13.01 17.59
CA ASN A 146 13.05 -12.92 19.06
C ASN A 146 14.32 -12.21 19.60
N LEU A 147 14.78 -11.17 18.90
CA LEU A 147 15.97 -10.41 19.27
C LEU A 147 15.72 -9.59 20.55
N SER A 148 16.76 -9.38 21.34
CA SER A 148 16.72 -8.50 22.51
C SER A 148 16.43 -7.02 22.16
N SER A 149 16.59 -6.63 20.89
CA SER A 149 16.26 -5.30 20.36
C SER A 149 14.77 -5.07 20.12
N GLN A 150 13.90 -6.09 20.17
CA GLN A 150 12.50 -5.97 19.73
C GLN A 150 11.73 -4.86 20.45
N ASN A 151 11.92 -4.70 21.77
CA ASN A 151 11.25 -3.63 22.53
C ASN A 151 11.77 -2.24 22.16
N ALA A 152 13.07 -2.08 21.88
CA ALA A 152 13.64 -0.78 21.50
C ALA A 152 13.16 -0.33 20.10
N TRP A 153 12.97 -1.26 19.16
CA TRP A 153 12.33 -0.95 17.88
C TRP A 153 10.84 -0.65 18.03
N LYS A 154 10.13 -1.36 18.91
CA LYS A 154 8.73 -1.06 19.24
C LYS A 154 8.57 0.35 19.81
N ASP A 155 9.39 0.73 20.79
CA ASP A 155 9.40 2.08 21.35
C ASP A 155 9.67 3.15 20.27
N ALA A 156 10.53 2.84 19.28
CA ALA A 156 10.78 3.73 18.14
C ALA A 156 9.57 3.86 17.19
N VAL A 157 8.83 2.77 16.91
CA VAL A 157 7.57 2.81 16.14
C VAL A 157 6.53 3.69 16.85
N TYR A 158 6.32 3.49 18.15
CA TYR A 158 5.38 4.30 18.94
C TYR A 158 5.81 5.78 18.96
N LYS A 159 7.10 6.08 19.12
CA LYS A 159 7.63 7.45 19.04
C LYS A 159 7.41 8.09 17.67
N ASN A 160 7.62 7.36 16.57
CA ASN A 160 7.35 7.86 15.22
C ASN A 160 5.85 8.12 14.99
N ALA A 161 4.96 7.30 15.56
CA ALA A 161 3.52 7.55 15.50
C ALA A 161 3.13 8.87 16.22
N GLU A 162 3.81 9.23 17.33
CA GLU A 162 3.67 10.56 17.95
C GLU A 162 4.17 11.68 17.03
N GLU A 163 5.28 11.47 16.32
CA GLU A 163 5.83 12.45 15.37
C GLU A 163 4.87 12.69 14.18
N ILE A 164 4.21 11.65 13.67
CA ILE A 164 3.12 11.77 12.68
C ILE A 164 1.93 12.54 13.26
N LEU A 165 1.46 12.17 14.45
CA LEU A 165 0.35 12.84 15.12
C LEU A 165 0.64 14.33 15.37
N ALA A 166 1.90 14.69 15.66
CA ALA A 166 2.34 16.07 15.84
C ALA A 166 2.30 16.92 14.55
N ILE A 167 2.31 16.30 13.36
CA ILE A 167 2.02 17.00 12.09
C ILE A 167 0.53 17.35 12.03
N PHE A 168 -0.36 16.37 12.21
CA PHE A 168 -1.81 16.59 12.15
C PHE A 168 -2.34 17.53 13.24
N ALA A 169 -1.69 17.55 14.42
CA ALA A 169 -2.01 18.44 15.52
C ALA A 169 -1.84 19.95 15.20
N GLN A 170 -1.06 20.30 14.17
CA GLN A 170 -0.91 21.69 13.72
C GLN A 170 -2.16 22.24 13.02
N TYR A 171 -3.08 21.35 12.60
CA TYR A 171 -4.20 21.72 11.74
C TYR A 171 -5.58 21.56 12.43
N TYR A 172 -5.82 20.51 13.23
CA TYR A 172 -7.19 20.17 13.72
C TYR A 172 -7.35 20.34 15.24
N PRO A 173 -8.59 20.53 15.76
CA PRO A 173 -8.83 20.70 17.19
C PRO A 173 -8.42 19.49 18.04
N ALA A 174 -8.07 19.77 19.30
CA ALA A 174 -7.58 18.77 20.27
C ALA A 174 -8.54 17.58 20.47
N SER A 175 -9.85 17.78 20.39
CA SER A 175 -10.86 16.70 20.48
C SER A 175 -10.79 15.73 19.29
N ALA A 176 -10.53 16.22 18.08
CA ALA A 176 -10.28 15.38 16.91
C ALA A 176 -8.96 14.63 17.06
N MET A 177 -7.89 15.31 17.52
CA MET A 177 -6.60 14.67 17.76
C MET A 177 -6.64 13.59 18.85
N GLN A 178 -7.48 13.73 19.88
CA GLN A 178 -7.72 12.67 20.86
C GLN A 178 -8.35 11.41 20.24
N ARG A 179 -9.27 11.54 19.28
CA ARG A 179 -9.81 10.40 18.53
C ARG A 179 -8.78 9.82 17.58
N PHE A 180 -8.03 10.65 16.84
CA PHE A 180 -7.01 10.17 15.91
C PHE A 180 -5.89 9.39 16.62
N ARG A 181 -5.39 9.93 17.74
CA ARG A 181 -4.41 9.22 18.59
C ARG A 181 -4.92 7.85 19.02
N LYS A 182 -6.16 7.75 19.50
CA LYS A 182 -6.75 6.47 19.92
C LYS A 182 -6.80 5.47 18.76
N LEU A 183 -7.24 5.92 17.58
CA LEU A 183 -7.29 5.07 16.38
C LEU A 183 -5.90 4.58 15.97
N PHE A 184 -4.91 5.47 15.89
CA PHE A 184 -3.58 5.13 15.40
C PHE A 184 -2.75 4.33 16.42
N MET A 185 -2.97 4.51 17.72
CA MET A 185 -2.36 3.67 18.76
C MET A 185 -3.00 2.27 18.81
N GLU A 186 -4.30 2.17 18.54
CA GLU A 186 -4.99 0.89 18.38
C GLU A 186 -4.53 0.15 17.11
N HIS A 187 -4.21 0.87 16.03
CA HIS A 187 -3.61 0.31 14.82
C HIS A 187 -2.33 -0.49 15.13
N LEU A 188 -1.40 0.12 15.87
CA LEU A 188 -0.14 -0.53 16.29
C LEU A 188 -0.38 -1.73 17.20
N ARG A 189 -1.32 -1.60 18.15
CA ARG A 189 -1.73 -2.67 19.06
C ARG A 189 -2.31 -3.88 18.31
N LEU A 190 -3.01 -3.64 17.22
CA LEU A 190 -3.56 -4.68 16.34
C LEU A 190 -2.49 -5.27 15.42
N THR A 191 -1.51 -4.49 14.95
CA THR A 191 -0.31 -5.00 14.26
C THR A 191 0.45 -6.00 15.14
N ASP A 192 0.58 -5.72 16.44
CA ASP A 192 1.18 -6.67 17.40
C ASP A 192 0.42 -8.00 17.46
N GLU A 193 -0.92 -7.95 17.55
CA GLU A 193 -1.77 -9.15 17.64
C GLU A 193 -1.77 -9.96 16.35
N VAL A 194 -1.74 -9.30 15.18
CA VAL A 194 -1.63 -9.97 13.88
C VAL A 194 -0.25 -10.60 13.71
N ALA A 195 0.84 -9.91 14.06
CA ALA A 195 2.19 -10.46 14.02
C ALA A 195 2.35 -11.65 14.98
N ALA A 196 1.81 -11.56 16.19
CA ALA A 196 1.81 -12.67 17.15
C ALA A 196 0.97 -13.86 16.69
N GLY A 197 -0.17 -13.61 16.03
CA GLY A 197 -1.02 -14.63 15.41
C GLY A 197 -0.31 -15.38 14.30
N LEU A 198 0.20 -14.65 13.28
CA LEU A 198 0.95 -15.23 12.16
C LEU A 198 2.20 -16.01 12.61
N LYS A 199 2.90 -15.53 13.64
CA LYS A 199 4.06 -16.23 14.22
C LYS A 199 3.68 -17.57 14.89
N ALA A 200 2.45 -17.71 15.37
CA ALA A 200 1.95 -18.93 16.00
C ALA A 200 1.28 -19.90 15.00
N ASP A 201 0.67 -19.37 13.95
CA ASP A 201 -0.02 -20.10 12.88
C ASP A 201 0.05 -19.32 11.56
N PRO A 202 0.77 -19.82 10.52
CA PRO A 202 0.79 -19.19 9.20
C PRO A 202 -0.57 -19.09 8.51
N ALA A 203 -1.57 -19.87 8.92
CA ALA A 203 -2.95 -19.77 8.45
C ALA A 203 -3.82 -18.79 9.27
N PHE A 204 -3.22 -18.02 10.19
CA PHE A 204 -3.94 -17.19 11.15
C PHE A 204 -4.94 -16.23 10.49
N SER A 205 -6.20 -16.39 10.90
CA SER A 205 -7.32 -15.51 10.58
C SER A 205 -8.23 -15.40 11.81
N GLY A 206 -8.88 -14.25 11.98
CA GLY A 206 -9.78 -14.03 13.13
C GLY A 206 -9.89 -12.57 13.56
N ALA A 207 -10.46 -12.38 14.76
CA ALA A 207 -10.93 -11.08 15.25
C ALA A 207 -9.86 -9.97 15.30
N ALA A 208 -8.60 -10.29 15.65
CA ALA A 208 -7.53 -9.29 15.65
C ALA A 208 -7.24 -8.74 14.25
N MET A 209 -7.19 -9.63 13.25
CA MET A 209 -6.98 -9.25 11.85
C MET A 209 -8.20 -8.49 11.29
N GLU A 210 -9.41 -8.95 11.58
CA GLU A 210 -10.66 -8.24 11.22
C GLU A 210 -10.71 -6.83 11.84
N ASN A 211 -10.40 -6.70 13.13
CA ASN A 211 -10.32 -5.41 13.82
C ASN A 211 -9.24 -4.48 13.25
N TRP A 212 -8.12 -5.01 12.73
CA TRP A 212 -7.05 -4.23 12.11
C TRP A 212 -7.53 -3.49 10.85
N TYR A 213 -8.32 -4.17 10.02
CA TYR A 213 -8.94 -3.54 8.85
C TYR A 213 -10.11 -2.62 9.21
N ILE A 214 -10.94 -2.98 10.20
CA ILE A 214 -11.98 -2.07 10.72
C ILE A 214 -11.36 -0.78 11.29
N ASN A 215 -10.23 -0.89 11.99
CA ASN A 215 -9.45 0.25 12.48
C ASN A 215 -8.97 1.14 11.32
N ALA A 216 -8.50 0.55 10.22
CA ALA A 216 -8.12 1.29 9.02
C ALA A 216 -9.31 2.03 8.37
N GLU A 217 -10.50 1.42 8.32
CA GLU A 217 -11.72 2.11 7.91
C GLU A 217 -12.08 3.26 8.87
N GLU A 218 -12.00 3.04 10.18
CA GLU A 218 -12.26 4.10 11.17
C GLU A 218 -11.27 5.27 11.02
N ILE A 219 -10.00 5.01 10.68
CA ILE A 219 -8.98 6.03 10.38
C ILE A 219 -9.34 6.78 9.09
N ALA A 220 -9.55 6.09 7.97
CA ALA A 220 -9.88 6.71 6.68
C ALA A 220 -11.15 7.57 6.78
N SER A 221 -12.19 7.03 7.42
CA SER A 221 -13.49 7.67 7.63
C SER A 221 -13.41 8.83 8.64
N PHE A 222 -12.59 8.72 9.69
CA PHE A 222 -12.29 9.86 10.58
C PHE A 222 -11.57 10.98 9.83
N LEU A 223 -10.50 10.66 9.09
CA LEU A 223 -9.70 11.65 8.37
C LEU A 223 -10.52 12.37 7.30
N SER A 224 -11.41 11.66 6.60
CA SER A 224 -12.24 12.23 5.51
C SER A 224 -13.41 13.08 6.04
N ARG A 225 -14.08 12.67 7.13
CA ARG A 225 -15.02 13.56 7.86
C ARG A 225 -14.37 14.85 8.36
N GLN A 226 -13.06 14.81 8.56
CA GLN A 226 -12.27 15.92 9.11
C GLN A 226 -11.66 16.81 8.02
N THR A 227 -11.31 16.25 6.85
CA THR A 227 -10.89 16.95 5.63
C THR A 227 -11.85 16.66 4.48
N PRO A 228 -12.77 17.58 4.15
CA PRO A 228 -13.67 17.42 3.00
C PRO A 228 -12.97 17.24 1.64
N ALA A 229 -11.67 17.58 1.54
CA ALA A 229 -10.84 17.36 0.37
C ALA A 229 -10.27 15.93 0.23
N TYR A 230 -10.45 15.04 1.23
CA TYR A 230 -10.10 13.63 1.08
C TYR A 230 -11.28 12.83 0.51
N ASN A 231 -11.06 12.12 -0.58
CA ASN A 231 -11.96 11.06 -1.04
C ASN A 231 -11.86 9.85 -0.09
N GLU A 232 -12.91 9.59 0.70
CA GLU A 232 -12.91 8.50 1.70
C GLU A 232 -12.70 7.11 1.10
N THR A 233 -13.19 6.87 -0.13
CA THR A 233 -13.01 5.59 -0.81
C THR A 233 -11.57 5.37 -1.27
N GLU A 234 -10.92 6.44 -1.75
CA GLU A 234 -9.51 6.42 -2.16
C GLU A 234 -8.58 6.29 -0.95
N LEU A 235 -8.85 7.04 0.13
CA LEU A 235 -8.07 6.95 1.37
C LEU A 235 -8.21 5.57 2.03
N ARG A 236 -9.42 4.99 2.06
CA ARG A 236 -9.65 3.61 2.53
C ARG A 236 -8.89 2.60 1.66
N LYS A 237 -8.87 2.77 0.33
CA LYS A 237 -8.06 1.93 -0.56
C LYS A 237 -6.57 2.00 -0.18
N MET A 238 -6.01 3.19 -0.02
CA MET A 238 -4.58 3.35 0.31
C MET A 238 -4.20 2.66 1.63
N PHE A 239 -5.05 2.73 2.66
CA PHE A 239 -4.83 2.00 3.91
C PHE A 239 -5.03 0.47 3.78
N TYR A 240 -5.94 0.01 2.93
CA TYR A 240 -6.09 -1.41 2.62
C TYR A 240 -4.87 -1.95 1.86
N ASP A 241 -4.41 -1.25 0.82
CA ASP A 241 -3.18 -1.62 0.09
C ASP A 241 -1.97 -1.72 1.04
N HIS A 242 -1.85 -0.79 2.00
CA HIS A 242 -0.82 -0.83 3.04
C HIS A 242 -0.90 -2.09 3.90
N LEU A 243 -2.08 -2.36 4.49
CA LEU A 243 -2.28 -3.51 5.39
C LEU A 243 -2.12 -4.85 4.68
N ASP A 244 -2.56 -4.95 3.43
CA ASP A 244 -2.34 -6.12 2.58
C ASP A 244 -0.84 -6.39 2.40
N MET A 245 -0.06 -5.35 2.09
CA MET A 245 1.39 -5.48 1.92
C MET A 245 2.11 -5.77 3.22
N GLU A 246 1.65 -5.23 4.36
CA GLU A 246 2.24 -5.54 5.66
C GLU A 246 1.95 -6.99 6.08
N ARG A 247 0.73 -7.48 5.84
CA ARG A 247 0.39 -8.91 5.98
C ARG A 247 1.27 -9.79 5.09
N GLN A 248 1.38 -9.46 3.79
CA GLN A 248 2.15 -10.26 2.84
C GLN A 248 3.65 -10.29 3.17
N GLN A 249 4.23 -9.19 3.69
CA GLN A 249 5.62 -9.18 4.20
C GLN A 249 5.79 -10.11 5.41
N MET A 250 4.83 -10.08 6.36
CA MET A 250 4.88 -10.97 7.52
C MET A 250 4.77 -12.44 7.12
N GLU A 251 3.84 -12.79 6.23
CA GLU A 251 3.68 -14.14 5.69
C GLU A 251 4.94 -14.60 4.94
N ALA A 252 5.43 -13.83 3.97
CA ALA A 252 6.61 -14.18 3.18
C ALA A 252 7.89 -14.29 4.02
N TYR A 253 8.06 -13.44 5.04
CA TYR A 253 9.19 -13.55 5.97
C TYR A 253 9.14 -14.83 6.81
N LEU A 254 7.97 -15.20 7.32
CA LEU A 254 7.77 -16.41 8.14
C LEU A 254 7.89 -17.70 7.32
N ASP A 255 7.45 -17.69 6.06
CA ASP A 255 7.65 -18.79 5.09
C ASP A 255 9.11 -18.88 4.58
N GLY A 256 9.95 -17.87 4.85
CA GLY A 256 11.32 -17.79 4.37
C GLY A 256 11.51 -17.34 2.92
N ASP A 257 10.44 -16.86 2.26
CA ASP A 257 10.51 -16.23 0.94
C ASP A 257 10.93 -14.75 1.06
N TYR A 258 12.20 -14.57 1.43
CA TYR A 258 12.83 -13.25 1.57
C TYR A 258 12.89 -12.46 0.25
N VAL A 259 12.69 -13.10 -0.91
CA VAL A 259 12.64 -12.40 -2.21
C VAL A 259 11.30 -11.70 -2.36
N THR A 260 10.19 -12.43 -2.17
CA THR A 260 8.84 -11.84 -2.17
C THR A 260 8.70 -10.78 -1.07
N ASP A 261 9.25 -11.01 0.12
CA ASP A 261 9.25 -10.02 1.22
C ASP A 261 9.92 -8.70 0.81
N ILE A 262 11.12 -8.75 0.21
CA ILE A 262 11.86 -7.55 -0.23
C ILE A 262 11.11 -6.84 -1.38
N GLU A 263 10.55 -7.57 -2.34
CA GLU A 263 9.75 -6.97 -3.43
C GLU A 263 8.51 -6.23 -2.90
N ILE A 264 7.84 -6.80 -1.89
CA ILE A 264 6.65 -6.19 -1.30
C ILE A 264 7.01 -5.02 -0.38
N TYR A 265 8.12 -5.07 0.37
CA TYR A 265 8.63 -3.93 1.15
C TYR A 265 8.96 -2.72 0.26
N LEU A 266 9.61 -2.92 -0.90
CA LEU A 266 9.87 -1.84 -1.85
C LEU A 266 8.58 -1.24 -2.43
N ARG A 267 7.53 -2.07 -2.59
CA ARG A 267 6.19 -1.62 -3.01
C ARG A 267 5.43 -0.87 -1.89
N SER A 268 5.58 -1.28 -0.64
CA SER A 268 4.95 -0.60 0.51
C SER A 268 5.61 0.77 0.77
N GLN A 269 6.91 0.92 0.51
CA GLN A 269 7.59 2.23 0.48
C GLN A 269 6.95 3.22 -0.51
N GLN A 270 6.62 2.78 -1.72
CA GLN A 270 5.96 3.63 -2.71
C GLN A 270 4.55 4.04 -2.26
N ASN A 271 3.75 3.08 -1.76
CA ASN A 271 2.41 3.35 -1.22
C ASN A 271 2.43 4.32 -0.01
N MET A 272 3.43 4.26 0.87
CA MET A 272 3.58 5.24 1.96
C MET A 272 3.93 6.65 1.46
N ILE A 273 4.69 6.79 0.36
CA ILE A 273 4.93 8.09 -0.27
C ILE A 273 3.64 8.65 -0.87
N GLU A 274 2.85 7.81 -1.54
CA GLU A 274 1.56 8.18 -2.14
C GLU A 274 0.52 8.56 -1.07
N LEU A 275 0.39 7.77 -0.01
CA LEU A 275 -0.46 8.09 1.15
C LEU A 275 -0.02 9.41 1.81
N ALA A 276 1.29 9.60 2.04
CA ALA A 276 1.81 10.84 2.59
C ALA A 276 1.55 12.05 1.68
N ASP A 277 1.61 11.89 0.36
CA ASP A 277 1.32 12.93 -0.63
C ASP A 277 -0.18 13.26 -0.74
N PHE A 278 -1.05 12.26 -0.68
CA PHE A 278 -2.51 12.41 -0.64
C PHE A 278 -2.92 13.18 0.62
N LEU A 279 -2.44 12.71 1.79
CA LEU A 279 -2.66 13.38 3.07
C LEU A 279 -2.13 14.81 3.05
N THR A 280 -0.88 15.03 2.61
CA THR A 280 -0.32 16.38 2.44
C THR A 280 -1.22 17.28 1.59
N SER A 281 -1.75 16.77 0.48
CA SER A 281 -2.49 17.59 -0.48
C SER A 281 -3.86 18.01 0.06
N GLY A 282 -4.54 17.16 0.84
CA GLY A 282 -5.75 17.54 1.56
C GLY A 282 -5.50 18.35 2.84
N LEU A 283 -4.35 18.19 3.52
CA LEU A 283 -3.93 19.11 4.61
C LEU A 283 -3.77 20.55 4.11
N LEU A 284 -3.25 20.73 2.89
CA LEU A 284 -3.11 22.03 2.22
C LEU A 284 -4.44 22.56 1.64
N ALA A 285 -5.56 21.88 1.90
CA ALA A 285 -6.90 22.21 1.40
C ALA A 285 -8.04 22.04 2.45
N ARG A 286 -7.73 21.95 3.77
CA ARG A 286 -8.73 21.96 4.87
C ARG A 286 -9.34 23.34 5.11
#